data_AF-A0A938EWE0-F1
#
_entry.id   AF-A0A938EWE0-F1
#
_cell.length_a   1.000
_cell.length_b   1.000
_cell.length_c   1.000
_cell.angle_alpha   90.00
_cell.angle_beta   90.00
_cell.angle_gamma   90.00
#
_symmetry.space_group_name_H-M   'P 1'
#
loop_
_entity.id
_entity.type
_entity.pdbx_description
1 polymer ?
#
loop_
_entity_poly.entity_id
_entity_poly.type
_entity_poly.pdbx_seq_one_letter_code
_entity_poly.pdbx_strand_id
1 'polypeptide(L)'
;MSLKDFLPLLIPFSGKDYIVLGSVSPFLLNLPYKVRISDRYDHMHIIGTTGKGKSKLLEHMIYQDAIFGRGIALIDPHGNLADDVLSYLGNSGFFKIPENLKRLVYINPSRQDFSPGINLLELQKREDPAEHANDIIEVFKRSWDLENAPVFEDIMFNSMMVLMENNLSIIELPRLITDKLYRDILLSK
;
A
#
# COMPACT_ATOMS: atom_id res chain seq x y z
N MET A 1 -17.90 -28.57 6.47
CA MET A 1 -18.45 -27.32 7.02
C MET A 1 -18.29 -26.26 5.94
N SER A 2 -19.40 -25.83 5.35
CA SER A 2 -19.43 -25.11 4.06
C SER A 2 -19.11 -23.63 4.26
N LEU A 3 -18.34 -23.01 3.35
CA LEU A 3 -18.05 -21.57 3.33
C LEU A 3 -19.30 -20.66 3.34
N LYS A 4 -20.49 -21.24 3.16
CA LYS A 4 -21.79 -20.55 3.20
C LYS A 4 -22.26 -20.17 4.62
N ASP A 5 -21.72 -20.81 5.66
CA ASP A 5 -22.22 -20.67 7.03
C ASP A 5 -21.60 -19.48 7.79
N PHE A 6 -20.68 -18.73 7.15
CA PHE A 6 -19.93 -17.61 7.75
C PHE A 6 -20.19 -16.24 7.11
N LEU A 7 -21.26 -16.06 6.33
CA LEU A 7 -21.58 -14.78 5.70
C LEU A 7 -22.70 -14.02 6.45
N PRO A 8 -22.41 -13.26 7.52
CA PRO A 8 -23.32 -12.20 7.92
C PRO A 8 -23.19 -11.09 6.85
N LEU A 9 -24.32 -10.73 6.23
CA LEU A 9 -24.42 -9.88 5.05
C LEU A 9 -23.77 -10.45 3.78
N LEU A 10 -24.40 -11.49 3.21
CA LEU A 10 -24.50 -11.55 1.76
C LEU A 10 -25.18 -10.26 1.29
N ILE A 11 -24.41 -9.28 0.84
CA ILE A 11 -24.93 -8.26 -0.07
C ILE A 11 -25.54 -9.07 -1.22
N PRO A 12 -26.87 -9.05 -1.46
CA PRO A 12 -27.56 -9.99 -2.36
C PRO A 12 -27.18 -9.80 -3.84
N PHE A 13 -26.11 -9.04 -4.10
CA PHE A 13 -25.68 -8.61 -5.40
C PHE A 13 -24.18 -8.73 -5.61
N SER A 14 -23.35 -9.22 -4.70
CA SER A 14 -21.89 -9.28 -4.94
C SER A 14 -21.52 -10.38 -5.95
N GLY A 15 -20.67 -10.08 -6.93
CA GLY A 15 -20.23 -11.03 -7.97
C GLY A 15 -18.75 -10.89 -8.31
N LYS A 16 -18.15 -11.95 -8.87
CA LYS A 16 -16.71 -11.99 -9.14
C LYS A 16 -16.26 -11.00 -10.24
N ASP A 17 -17.17 -10.58 -11.10
CA ASP A 17 -16.87 -9.74 -12.27
C ASP A 17 -17.27 -8.27 -12.10
N TYR A 18 -17.81 -7.89 -10.94
CA TYR A 18 -18.26 -6.51 -10.69
C TYR A 18 -18.26 -6.15 -9.20
N ILE A 19 -18.33 -4.85 -8.91
CA ILE A 19 -18.61 -4.29 -7.58
C ILE A 19 -19.99 -3.65 -7.59
N VAL A 20 -20.72 -3.79 -6.49
CA VAL A 20 -21.97 -3.09 -6.24
C VAL A 20 -21.66 -1.79 -5.51
N LEU A 21 -22.02 -0.64 -6.09
CA LEU A 21 -21.83 0.67 -5.43
C LEU A 21 -23.05 1.09 -4.62
N GLY A 22 -24.22 0.53 -4.92
CA GLY A 22 -25.48 0.87 -4.27
C GLY A 22 -26.67 0.28 -5.02
N SER A 23 -27.82 0.94 -4.91
CA SER A 23 -29.03 0.58 -5.64
C SER A 23 -29.60 1.78 -6.40
N VAL A 24 -30.17 1.50 -7.58
CA VAL A 24 -30.99 2.42 -8.37
C VAL A 24 -32.44 1.97 -8.24
N SER A 25 -33.34 2.91 -8.01
CA SER A 25 -34.77 2.62 -7.86
C SER A 25 -35.59 3.42 -8.86
N PRO A 26 -35.80 2.91 -10.09
CA PRO A 26 -36.99 3.31 -10.82
C PRO A 26 -38.19 2.59 -10.18
N PHE A 27 -39.01 3.33 -9.42
CA PHE A 27 -40.23 2.83 -8.75
C PHE A 27 -39.96 1.82 -7.59
N LEU A 28 -40.93 0.94 -7.26
CA LEU A 28 -40.92 -0.03 -6.15
C LEU A 28 -39.82 -1.13 -6.21
N LEU A 29 -38.83 -1.02 -7.09
CA LEU A 29 -37.77 -2.01 -7.28
C LEU A 29 -36.41 -1.43 -6.86
N ASN A 30 -35.71 -2.11 -5.96
CA ASN A 30 -34.32 -1.80 -5.59
C ASN A 30 -33.35 -2.64 -6.42
N LEU A 31 -32.91 -2.10 -7.57
CA LEU A 31 -31.96 -2.79 -8.44
C LEU A 31 -30.52 -2.40 -8.07
N PRO A 32 -29.57 -3.34 -8.00
CA PRO A 32 -28.17 -3.01 -7.70
C PRO A 32 -27.53 -2.20 -8.83
N TYR A 33 -26.86 -1.11 -8.46
CA TYR A 33 -25.93 -0.42 -9.36
C TYR A 33 -24.57 -1.11 -9.32
N LYS A 34 -24.14 -1.63 -10.46
CA LYS A 34 -22.93 -2.45 -10.60
C LYS A 34 -21.93 -1.75 -11.50
N VAL A 35 -20.66 -1.80 -11.13
CA VAL A 35 -19.51 -1.40 -11.95
C VAL A 35 -18.68 -2.63 -12.24
N ARG A 36 -18.34 -2.89 -13.51
CA ARG A 36 -17.54 -4.06 -13.86
C ARG A 36 -16.11 -3.88 -13.35
N ILE A 37 -15.43 -4.98 -13.07
CA ILE A 37 -14.01 -4.93 -12.68
C ILE A 37 -13.16 -4.39 -13.84
N SER A 38 -13.51 -4.70 -15.08
CA SER A 38 -12.83 -4.14 -16.27
C SER A 38 -12.82 -2.62 -16.29
N ASP A 39 -13.94 -2.01 -15.89
CA ASP A 39 -14.11 -0.55 -15.96
C ASP A 39 -13.28 0.16 -14.89
N ARG A 40 -12.82 -0.56 -13.86
CA ARG A 40 -11.94 -0.02 -12.82
C ARG A 40 -10.48 0.08 -13.24
N TYR A 41 -10.10 -0.51 -14.38
CA TYR A 41 -8.77 -0.33 -14.95
C TYR A 41 -8.55 1.09 -15.47
N ASP A 42 -9.63 1.80 -15.82
CA ASP A 42 -9.62 3.22 -16.20
C ASP A 42 -9.64 4.18 -14.99
N HIS A 43 -9.45 3.64 -13.78
CA HIS A 43 -9.50 4.34 -12.50
C HIS A 43 -10.89 4.89 -12.14
N MET A 44 -11.05 5.29 -10.88
CA MET A 44 -12.30 5.87 -10.37
C MET A 44 -11.98 7.13 -9.56
N HIS A 45 -12.70 8.22 -9.87
CA HIS A 45 -12.63 9.46 -9.10
C HIS A 45 -13.91 9.66 -8.30
N ILE A 46 -13.81 9.66 -6.97
CA ILE A 46 -14.95 9.81 -6.05
C ILE A 46 -14.91 11.22 -5.44
N ILE A 47 -15.86 12.07 -5.84
CA ILE A 47 -15.96 13.45 -5.39
C ILE A 47 -17.14 13.60 -4.43
N GLY A 48 -16.96 14.39 -3.37
CA GLY A 48 -18.03 14.75 -2.44
C GLY A 48 -17.50 15.53 -1.25
N THR A 49 -18.39 16.18 -0.49
CA THR A 49 -18.01 16.88 0.75
C THR A 49 -17.88 15.90 1.93
N THR A 50 -17.34 16.36 3.05
CA THR A 50 -17.25 15.57 4.29
C THR A 50 -18.64 15.14 4.77
N GLY A 51 -18.75 13.92 5.30
CA GLY A 51 -20.03 13.39 5.79
C GLY A 51 -21.01 12.91 4.71
N LYS A 52 -20.63 12.91 3.43
CA LYS A 52 -21.48 12.42 2.32
C LYS A 52 -21.29 10.93 1.98
N GLY A 53 -20.64 10.17 2.86
CA GLY A 53 -20.50 8.72 2.71
C GLY A 53 -19.36 8.25 1.81
N LYS A 54 -18.42 9.12 1.42
CA LYS A 54 -17.23 8.72 0.62
C LYS A 54 -16.45 7.57 1.27
N SER A 55 -16.15 7.70 2.56
CA SER A 55 -15.42 6.67 3.32
C SER A 55 -16.20 5.35 3.38
N LYS A 56 -17.53 5.42 3.57
CA LYS A 56 -18.39 4.22 3.57
C LYS A 56 -18.50 3.57 2.19
N LEU A 57 -18.49 4.35 1.11
CA LEU A 57 -18.41 3.82 -0.24
C LEU A 57 -17.07 3.07 -0.45
N LEU A 58 -15.95 3.68 -0.07
CA LEU A 58 -14.63 3.05 -0.15
C LEU A 58 -14.55 1.76 0.69
N GLU A 59 -15.02 1.79 1.94
CA GLU A 59 -15.09 0.63 2.82
C GLU A 59 -15.88 -0.53 2.19
N HIS A 60 -17.05 -0.25 1.62
CA HIS A 60 -17.86 -1.26 0.92
C HIS A 60 -17.19 -1.81 -0.34
N MET A 61 -16.44 -0.98 -1.09
CA MET A 61 -15.68 -1.45 -2.25
C MET A 61 -14.53 -2.36 -1.82
N ILE A 62 -13.77 -1.93 -0.81
CA ILE A 62 -12.64 -2.67 -0.23
C ILE A 62 -13.10 -4.02 0.31
N TYR A 63 -14.23 -4.05 1.03
CA TYR A 63 -14.81 -5.28 1.51
C TYR A 63 -15.13 -6.26 0.38
N GLN A 64 -15.81 -5.81 -0.68
CA GLN A 64 -16.14 -6.66 -1.82
C GLN A 64 -14.88 -7.21 -2.48
N ASP A 65 -13.86 -6.37 -2.68
CA ASP A 65 -12.58 -6.82 -3.22
C ASP A 65 -11.90 -7.85 -2.32
N ALA A 66 -11.88 -7.63 -1.00
CA ALA A 66 -11.26 -8.55 -0.05
C ALA A 66 -11.96 -9.91 -0.04
N ILE A 67 -13.28 -9.93 -0.04
CA ILE A 67 -14.10 -11.16 -0.07
C ILE A 67 -13.89 -11.95 -1.37
N PHE A 68 -13.72 -11.26 -2.50
CA PHE A 68 -13.42 -11.93 -3.78
C PHE A 68 -11.95 -12.21 -4.02
N GLY A 69 -11.09 -11.98 -3.02
CA GLY A 69 -9.65 -12.26 -3.10
C GLY A 69 -8.91 -11.33 -4.08
N ARG A 70 -9.44 -10.13 -4.34
CA ARG A 70 -8.75 -9.11 -5.13
C ARG A 70 -7.80 -8.34 -4.20
N GLY A 71 -6.57 -8.10 -4.66
CA GLY A 71 -5.56 -7.34 -3.92
C GLY A 71 -5.96 -5.87 -3.77
N ILE A 72 -5.63 -5.27 -2.63
CA ILE A 72 -6.01 -3.89 -2.28
C ILE A 72 -4.83 -3.25 -1.56
N ALA A 73 -4.52 -2.01 -1.91
CA ALA A 73 -3.69 -1.11 -1.11
C ALA A 73 -4.54 0.08 -0.68
N LEU A 74 -4.55 0.38 0.61
CA LEU A 74 -5.23 1.55 1.17
C LEU A 74 -4.18 2.49 1.77
N ILE A 75 -4.18 3.73 1.29
CA ILE A 75 -3.37 4.81 1.86
C ILE A 75 -4.33 5.77 2.55
N ASP A 76 -4.24 5.85 3.88
CA ASP A 76 -5.10 6.69 4.70
C ASP A 76 -4.25 7.56 5.65
N PRO A 77 -4.01 8.84 5.31
CA PRO A 77 -3.23 9.74 6.16
C PRO A 77 -3.83 9.99 7.54
N HIS A 78 -5.14 9.74 7.73
CA HIS A 78 -5.84 9.99 8.98
C HIS A 78 -6.06 8.72 9.82
N GLY A 79 -5.88 7.53 9.23
CA GLY A 79 -6.04 6.22 9.89
C GLY A 79 -7.48 5.74 10.11
N ASN A 80 -8.45 6.66 10.24
CA ASN A 80 -9.84 6.33 10.56
C ASN A 80 -10.50 5.36 9.56
N LEU A 81 -10.24 5.50 8.26
CA LEU A 81 -10.82 4.59 7.24
C LEU A 81 -10.15 3.22 7.30
N ALA A 82 -8.84 3.16 7.57
CA ALA A 82 -8.15 1.88 7.75
C ALA A 82 -8.72 1.10 8.95
N ASP A 83 -8.95 1.78 10.07
CA ASP A 83 -9.53 1.18 11.27
C ASP A 83 -10.98 0.70 11.04
N ASP A 84 -11.79 1.49 10.34
CA ASP A 84 -13.16 1.12 9.93
C ASP A 84 -13.15 -0.14 9.05
N VAL A 85 -12.28 -0.18 8.04
CA VAL A 85 -12.13 -1.34 7.12
C VAL A 85 -11.72 -2.60 7.88
N LEU A 86 -10.70 -2.50 8.75
CA LEU A 86 -10.23 -3.64 9.55
C LEU A 86 -11.32 -4.14 10.50
N SER A 87 -12.04 -3.22 11.13
CA SER A 87 -13.17 -3.55 12.01
C SER A 87 -14.29 -4.25 11.23
N TYR A 88 -14.63 -3.75 10.04
CA TYR A 88 -15.66 -4.34 9.18
C TYR A 88 -15.28 -5.74 8.69
N LEU A 89 -14.04 -5.93 8.25
CA LEU A 89 -13.50 -7.25 7.88
C LEU A 89 -13.44 -8.21 9.09
N GLY A 90 -13.05 -7.71 10.27
CA GLY A 90 -13.06 -8.53 11.49
C GLY A 90 -14.46 -9.03 11.84
N ASN A 91 -15.44 -8.12 11.83
CA ASN A 91 -16.83 -8.41 12.17
C ASN A 91 -17.52 -9.33 11.16
N SER A 92 -17.14 -9.29 9.87
CA SER A 92 -17.67 -10.22 8.86
C SER A 92 -17.16 -11.66 9.03
N GLY A 93 -16.18 -11.89 9.90
CA GLY A 93 -15.51 -13.18 10.05
C GLY A 93 -14.43 -13.43 8.99
N PHE A 94 -14.10 -12.43 8.16
CA PHE A 94 -13.09 -12.54 7.11
C PHE A 94 -11.72 -13.01 7.65
N PHE A 95 -11.31 -12.52 8.83
CA PHE A 95 -10.05 -12.89 9.48
C PHE A 95 -10.12 -14.22 10.28
N LYS A 96 -11.26 -14.90 10.35
CA LYS A 96 -11.34 -16.25 10.95
C LYS A 96 -10.65 -17.30 10.08
N ILE A 97 -10.41 -16.99 8.80
CA ILE A 97 -9.63 -17.81 7.87
C ILE A 97 -8.15 -17.41 8.03
N PRO A 98 -7.27 -18.30 8.52
CA PRO A 98 -5.88 -17.95 8.81
C PRO A 98 -5.11 -17.37 7.62
N GLU A 99 -5.41 -17.84 6.40
CA GLU A 99 -4.79 -17.36 5.15
C GLU A 99 -5.12 -15.90 4.88
N ASN A 100 -6.31 -15.43 5.26
CA ASN A 100 -6.73 -14.04 5.11
C ASN A 100 -6.01 -13.11 6.08
N LEU A 101 -5.67 -13.59 7.28
CA LEU A 101 -4.88 -12.81 8.22
C LEU A 101 -3.41 -12.73 7.77
N LYS A 102 -2.85 -13.83 7.26
CA LYS A 102 -1.46 -13.87 6.76
C LYS A 102 -1.18 -12.92 5.60
N ARG A 103 -2.20 -12.55 4.82
CA ARG A 103 -2.08 -11.62 3.69
C ARG A 103 -2.31 -10.15 4.06
N LEU A 104 -2.56 -9.84 5.33
CA LEU A 104 -2.73 -8.47 5.80
C LEU A 104 -1.37 -7.87 6.17
N VAL A 105 -1.01 -6.78 5.50
CA VAL A 105 0.10 -5.92 5.90
C VAL A 105 -0.48 -4.59 6.36
N TYR A 106 -0.35 -4.30 7.65
CA TYR A 106 -0.79 -3.02 8.24
C TYR A 106 0.42 -2.23 8.69
N ILE A 107 0.61 -1.06 8.08
CA ILE A 107 1.71 -0.15 8.37
C ILE A 107 1.13 1.11 8.99
N ASN A 108 1.51 1.38 10.24
CA ASN A 108 1.17 2.61 10.92
C ASN A 108 2.45 3.20 11.52
N PRO A 109 3.00 4.29 10.95
CA PRO A 109 4.24 4.90 11.42
C PRO A 109 4.20 5.42 12.86
N SER A 110 3.01 5.62 13.44
CA SER A 110 2.87 6.06 14.84
C SER A 110 2.99 4.92 15.85
N ARG A 111 2.94 3.66 15.41
CA ARG A 111 3.06 2.49 16.28
C ARG A 111 4.51 2.28 16.72
N GLN A 112 4.69 1.99 18.01
CA GLN A 112 6.00 1.70 18.59
C GLN A 112 6.22 0.20 18.84
N ASP A 113 5.15 -0.60 18.78
CA ASP A 113 5.15 -2.03 19.06
C ASP A 113 5.49 -2.88 17.83
N PHE A 114 5.27 -2.34 16.63
CA PHE A 114 5.59 -2.99 15.37
C PHE A 114 5.86 -1.96 14.29
N SER A 115 6.99 -2.11 13.60
CA SER A 115 7.32 -1.38 12.37
C SER A 115 7.87 -2.37 11.35
N PRO A 116 7.28 -2.46 10.14
CA PRO A 116 7.84 -3.30 9.10
C PRO A 116 9.18 -2.71 8.64
N GLY A 117 10.21 -3.55 8.57
CA GLY A 117 11.47 -3.20 7.93
C GLY A 117 11.29 -3.16 6.42
N ILE A 118 11.65 -2.04 5.78
CA ILE A 118 11.71 -1.91 4.33
C ILE A 118 13.12 -1.48 3.98
N ASN A 119 13.85 -2.30 3.23
CA ASN A 119 15.11 -1.87 2.66
C ASN A 119 14.83 -1.18 1.32
N LEU A 120 14.92 0.15 1.30
CA LEU A 120 14.75 0.93 0.07
C LEU A 120 15.80 0.58 -0.99
N LEU A 121 16.95 0.03 -0.60
CA LEU A 121 18.04 -0.35 -1.51
C LEU A 121 17.95 -1.82 -1.98
N GLU A 122 16.88 -2.55 -1.62
CA GLU A 122 16.70 -3.92 -2.06
C GLU A 122 16.32 -3.97 -3.54
N LEU A 123 17.21 -4.54 -4.36
CA LEU A 123 17.04 -4.67 -5.80
C LEU A 123 16.26 -5.92 -6.18
N GLN A 124 15.27 -5.75 -7.06
CA GLN A 124 14.57 -6.86 -7.69
C GLN A 124 15.37 -7.46 -8.85
N LYS A 125 15.05 -8.71 -9.19
CA LYS A 125 15.69 -9.42 -10.30
C LYS A 125 15.38 -8.70 -11.62
N ARG A 126 16.34 -7.90 -12.11
CA ARG A 126 16.35 -7.05 -13.34
C ARG A 126 16.19 -5.53 -13.11
N GLU A 127 16.22 -5.04 -11.88
CA GLU A 127 16.34 -3.60 -11.67
C GLU A 127 17.76 -3.11 -11.96
N ASP A 128 17.87 -1.93 -12.58
CA ASP A 128 19.13 -1.24 -12.75
C ASP A 128 19.45 -0.46 -11.45
N PRO A 129 20.61 -0.72 -10.80
CA PRO A 129 20.94 -0.05 -9.54
C PRO A 129 21.01 1.47 -9.63
N ALA A 130 21.42 2.02 -10.77
CA ALA A 130 21.55 3.46 -10.94
C ALA A 130 20.19 4.12 -11.12
N GLU A 131 19.28 3.52 -11.90
CA GLU A 131 17.88 3.97 -11.98
C GLU A 131 17.22 3.93 -10.59
N HIS A 132 17.38 2.83 -9.86
CA HIS A 132 16.81 2.67 -8.52
C HIS A 132 17.34 3.71 -7.52
N ALA A 133 18.64 3.99 -7.55
CA ALA A 133 19.24 5.04 -6.72
C ALA A 133 18.69 6.43 -7.07
N ASN A 134 18.52 6.73 -8.36
CA ASN A 134 17.97 8.01 -8.82
C ASN A 134 16.51 8.20 -8.41
N ASP A 135 15.68 7.14 -8.48
CA ASP A 135 14.28 7.18 -8.03
C ASP A 135 14.20 7.53 -6.54
N ILE A 136 15.07 6.93 -5.71
CA ILE A 136 15.14 7.25 -4.29
C ILE A 136 15.59 8.71 -4.09
N ILE A 137 16.65 9.15 -4.78
CA ILE A 137 17.13 10.53 -4.68
C ILE A 137 16.03 11.53 -5.06
N GLU A 138 15.23 11.25 -6.09
CA GLU A 138 14.11 12.10 -6.48
C GLU A 138 13.06 12.23 -5.36
N VAL A 139 12.74 11.14 -4.68
CA VAL A 139 11.86 11.16 -3.49
C VAL A 139 12.44 12.05 -2.38
N PHE A 140 13.74 11.94 -2.09
CA PHE A 140 14.41 12.81 -1.12
C PHE A 140 14.39 14.28 -1.55
N LYS A 141 14.66 14.58 -2.83
CA LYS A 141 14.64 15.95 -3.33
C LYS A 141 13.27 16.60 -3.16
N ARG A 142 12.20 15.89 -3.50
CA ARG A 142 10.82 16.38 -3.36
C ARG A 142 10.39 16.54 -1.90
N SER A 143 10.86 15.67 -1.01
CA SER A 143 10.45 15.67 0.40
C SER A 143 11.14 16.76 1.23
N TRP A 144 12.37 17.14 0.87
CA TRP A 144 13.21 18.10 1.64
C TRP A 144 13.60 19.36 0.87
N ASP A 145 12.99 19.63 -0.29
CA ASP A 145 13.28 20.82 -1.13
C ASP A 145 14.77 20.94 -1.51
N LEU A 146 15.35 19.82 -1.98
CA LEU A 146 16.78 19.71 -2.34
C LEU A 146 17.00 19.83 -3.85
N GLU A 147 16.14 20.55 -4.58
CA GLU A 147 16.17 20.59 -6.04
C GLU A 147 17.51 21.08 -6.62
N ASN A 148 18.22 21.94 -5.89
CA ASN A 148 19.49 22.56 -6.28
C ASN A 148 20.67 22.11 -5.41
N ALA A 149 20.73 20.83 -5.05
CA ALA A 149 21.76 20.27 -4.17
C ALA A 149 22.68 19.25 -4.89
N PRO A 150 23.54 19.67 -5.84
CA PRO A 150 24.34 18.74 -6.66
C PRO A 150 25.30 17.87 -5.83
N VAL A 151 25.89 18.44 -4.77
CA VAL A 151 26.78 17.68 -3.87
C VAL A 151 26.02 16.59 -3.12
N PHE A 152 24.77 16.84 -2.74
CA PHE A 152 23.91 15.84 -2.11
C PHE A 152 23.61 14.70 -3.07
N GLU A 153 23.29 15.01 -4.32
CA GLU A 153 23.03 14.01 -5.36
C GLU A 153 24.25 13.11 -5.57
N ASP A 154 25.43 13.68 -5.77
CA ASP A 154 26.66 12.91 -5.96
C ASP A 154 26.97 12.00 -4.77
N ILE A 155 26.87 12.53 -3.55
CA ILE A 155 27.15 11.75 -2.33
C ILE A 155 26.13 10.62 -2.17
N MET A 156 24.84 10.92 -2.35
CA MET A 156 23.77 9.94 -2.16
C MET A 156 23.84 8.85 -3.22
N PHE A 157 24.00 9.22 -4.49
CA PHE A 157 24.09 8.27 -5.60
C PHE A 157 25.25 7.30 -5.38
N ASN A 158 26.46 7.82 -5.19
CA ASN A 158 27.63 6.97 -5.00
C ASN A 158 27.53 6.11 -3.74
N SER A 159 26.98 6.67 -2.66
CA SER A 159 26.80 5.91 -1.42
C SER A 159 25.79 4.78 -1.59
N MET A 160 24.66 5.03 -2.23
CA MET A 160 23.63 4.03 -2.49
C MET A 160 24.16 2.90 -3.38
N MET A 161 24.93 3.22 -4.42
CA MET A 161 25.58 2.22 -5.27
C MET A 161 26.48 1.28 -4.46
N VAL A 162 27.34 1.83 -3.59
CA VAL A 162 28.22 1.04 -2.72
C VAL A 162 27.42 0.17 -1.74
N LEU A 163 26.34 0.71 -1.17
CA LEU A 163 25.49 -0.04 -0.24
C LEU A 163 24.72 -1.18 -0.94
N MET A 164 24.17 -0.94 -2.13
CA MET A 164 23.48 -1.96 -2.92
C MET A 164 24.40 -3.11 -3.31
N GLU A 165 25.61 -2.81 -3.82
CA GLU A 165 26.61 -3.83 -4.19
C GLU A 165 26.98 -4.71 -2.98
N ASN A 166 26.95 -4.13 -1.78
CA ASN A 166 27.22 -4.82 -0.53
C ASN A 166 25.99 -5.48 0.13
N ASN A 167 24.81 -5.43 -0.51
CA ASN A 167 23.53 -5.89 0.05
C ASN A 167 23.21 -5.26 1.42
N LEU A 168 23.49 -3.97 1.57
CA LEU A 168 23.22 -3.18 2.76
C LEU A 168 21.99 -2.29 2.56
N SER A 169 21.57 -1.61 3.63
CA SER A 169 20.45 -0.66 3.60
C SER A 169 20.92 0.77 3.84
N ILE A 170 20.04 1.72 3.55
CA ILE A 170 20.31 3.15 3.73
C ILE A 170 20.65 3.53 5.18
N ILE A 171 20.37 2.66 6.16
CA ILE A 171 20.75 2.88 7.57
C ILE A 171 22.26 2.95 7.77
N GLU A 172 23.03 2.32 6.87
CA GLU A 172 24.49 2.29 6.91
C GLU A 172 25.13 3.57 6.34
N LEU A 173 24.33 4.42 5.70
CA LEU A 173 24.78 5.64 5.02
C LEU A 173 25.59 6.58 5.95
N PRO A 174 25.16 6.91 7.18
CA PRO A 174 25.94 7.78 8.05
C PRO A 174 27.33 7.21 8.35
N ARG A 175 27.42 5.89 8.55
CA ARG A 175 28.68 5.21 8.82
C ARG A 175 29.56 5.16 7.58
N LEU A 176 29.01 4.86 6.41
CA LEU A 176 29.72 4.90 5.12
C LEU A 176 30.35 6.27 4.86
N ILE A 177 29.65 7.36 5.20
CA ILE A 177 30.14 8.72 4.99
C ILE A 177 31.21 9.10 6.03
N THR A 178 31.04 8.71 7.29
CA THR A 178 31.87 9.23 8.41
C THR A 178 33.05 8.33 8.80
N ASP A 179 32.92 7.00 8.66
CA ASP A 179 33.95 6.03 9.04
C ASP A 179 34.78 5.62 7.82
N LYS A 180 36.02 6.12 7.75
CA LYS A 180 36.95 5.84 6.66
C LYS A 180 37.28 4.35 6.55
N LEU A 181 37.51 3.66 7.68
CA LEU A 181 37.88 2.24 7.65
C LEU A 181 36.71 1.41 7.13
N TYR A 182 35.49 1.71 7.58
CA TYR A 182 34.28 1.05 7.09
C TYR A 182 34.08 1.26 5.59
N ARG A 183 34.20 2.51 5.11
CA ARG A 183 34.10 2.83 3.69
C ARG A 183 35.15 2.10 2.85
N ASP A 184 36.41 2.10 3.29
CA ASP A 184 37.50 1.43 2.57
C ASP A 184 37.26 -0.08 2.45
N ILE A 185 36.67 -0.71 3.47
CA ILE A 185 36.27 -2.14 3.42
C ILE A 185 35.18 -2.36 2.36
N LEU A 186 34.12 -1.53 2.33
CA LEU A 186 33.02 -1.70 1.38
C LEU A 186 33.44 -1.44 -0.07
N LEU A 187 34.40 -0.54 -0.30
CA LEU A 187 34.98 -0.24 -1.62
C LEU A 187 36.01 -1.27 -2.11
N SER A 188 36.44 -2.20 -1.25
CA SER A 188 37.48 -3.18 -1.58
C SER A 188 36.95 -4.48 -2.19
N LYS A 189 35.63 -4.64 -2.26
CA LYS A 189 34.96 -5.73 -2.98
C LYS A 189 34.78 -5.36 -4.45
#